data_AF-A0A417Z3T9-F1
#
_entry.id   AF-A0A417Z3T9-F1
#
_cell.length_a   1.000
_cell.length_b   1.000
_cell.length_c   1.000
_cell.angle_alpha   90.00
_cell.angle_beta   90.00
_cell.angle_gamma   90.00
#
_symmetry.space_group_name_H-M   'P 1'
#
loop_
_entity.id
_entity.type
_entity.pdbx_description
1 polymer ?
#
loop_
_entity_poly.entity_id
_entity_poly.type
_entity_poly.pdbx_seq_one_letter_code
_entity_poly.pdbx_strand_id
1 'polypeptide(L)'
;MKKMNITRFSVLLMMYILVQPILDVITGWQVRIMPHFSLTLGIVVRAIMLLAILYFIAMAAKENKNWLDRHIWWYFLCLALIIVINLAVNKFNKPVFASFTEIAAIFKSLHYIVILVGFYYAFRNLSKQQLVQLMPKVFYWAEMIINVVMIAAAITHTSFFTYPQGKMGQTGWFNAGNELGAILAILFPLVVLYALKRSHAVGQYWTWIGVIFAALSIIMVGTKSCFYGMIIGLIFAFVYQIIIYFFWPNHTKDKKNILISLALTCLIVVGIAVSYPVSPVHTNSVIQAKIVRENRLNKLKLLHKKKNRKHLDHYEKFLLDNQELSNPVLAKLLSGRTNYFEFNSRHYNKAPLAQKLFGMGYGSNYRKHPRTVEMDWFDLFFQFGIIGFVVVIAPLLMTMVILLYKFLRYWNTNMIQSNLLYFAAVAIGIFMSLLAGHVLNAPAVSIYFSSISAYLLNATSLK
;
A
#
# COMPACT_ATOMS: atom_id res chain seq x y z
N MET A 1 21.35 9.78 -30.89
CA MET A 1 20.97 9.55 -29.48
C MET A 1 21.45 8.17 -29.05
N LYS A 2 22.34 8.07 -28.05
CA LYS A 2 22.80 6.78 -27.50
C LYS A 2 21.57 5.96 -27.07
N LYS A 3 21.38 4.76 -27.63
CA LYS A 3 20.37 3.81 -27.13
C LYS A 3 20.63 3.62 -25.64
N MET A 4 19.71 4.07 -24.78
CA MET A 4 19.77 3.75 -23.37
C MET A 4 19.78 2.23 -23.26
N ASN A 5 20.77 1.66 -22.58
CA ASN A 5 20.82 0.22 -22.40
C ASN A 5 19.68 -0.18 -21.46
N ILE A 6 18.58 -0.67 -22.04
CA ILE A 6 17.33 -1.02 -21.37
C ILE A 6 17.57 -1.99 -20.21
N THR A 7 18.51 -2.93 -20.36
CA THR A 7 18.89 -3.86 -19.29
C THR A 7 19.52 -3.12 -18.11
N ARG A 8 20.43 -2.16 -18.35
CA ARG A 8 21.04 -1.34 -17.28
C ARG A 8 20.01 -0.50 -16.55
N PHE A 9 19.06 0.09 -17.26
CA PHE A 9 17.98 0.85 -16.64
C PHE A 9 17.05 -0.04 -15.83
N SER A 10 16.78 -1.26 -16.30
CA SER A 10 15.97 -2.25 -15.56
C SER A 10 16.64 -2.62 -14.24
N VAL A 11 17.97 -2.75 -14.20
CA VAL A 11 18.73 -2.95 -12.95
C VAL A 11 18.69 -1.71 -12.05
N LEU A 12 18.79 -0.51 -12.62
CA LEU A 12 18.64 0.75 -11.89
C LEU A 12 17.28 0.84 -11.18
N LEU A 13 16.19 0.43 -11.84
CA LEU A 13 14.87 0.40 -11.22
C LEU A 13 14.78 -0.59 -10.05
N MET A 14 15.53 -1.70 -10.07
CA MET A 14 15.62 -2.59 -8.92
C MET A 14 16.37 -1.92 -7.75
N MET A 15 17.46 -1.19 -8.03
CA MET A 15 18.18 -0.41 -7.01
C MET A 15 17.31 0.72 -6.45
N TYR A 16 16.43 1.30 -7.27
CA TYR A 16 15.51 2.35 -6.83
C TYR A 16 14.56 1.89 -5.72
N ILE A 17 14.20 0.59 -5.67
CA ILE A 17 13.41 0.00 -4.58
C ILE A 17 14.19 0.02 -3.26
N LEU A 18 15.50 -0.28 -3.29
CA LEU A 18 16.37 -0.29 -2.11
C LEU A 18 16.63 1.11 -1.55
N VAL A 19 16.57 2.13 -2.40
CA VAL A 19 16.81 3.53 -2.02
C VAL A 19 15.57 4.17 -1.38
N GLN A 20 14.35 3.63 -1.60
CA GLN A 20 13.11 4.21 -1.06
C GLN A 20 13.14 4.43 0.46
N PRO A 21 13.53 3.46 1.31
CA PRO A 21 13.55 3.66 2.75
C PRO A 21 14.45 4.82 3.17
N ILE A 22 15.58 4.98 2.50
CA ILE A 22 16.54 6.07 2.78
C ILE A 22 15.90 7.42 2.45
N LEU A 23 15.23 7.52 1.30
CA LEU A 23 14.51 8.74 0.91
C LEU A 23 13.38 9.08 1.89
N ASP A 24 12.68 8.07 2.41
CA ASP A 24 11.59 8.29 3.36
C ASP A 24 12.09 8.72 4.75
N VAL A 25 13.25 8.25 5.19
CA VAL A 25 13.93 8.74 6.40
C VAL A 25 14.34 10.20 6.25
N ILE A 26 14.99 10.54 5.13
CA ILE A 26 15.39 11.93 4.85
C ILE A 26 14.15 12.83 4.81
N THR A 27 13.08 12.36 4.15
CA THR A 27 11.80 13.07 4.09
C THR A 27 11.20 13.26 5.49
N GLY A 28 11.26 12.24 6.35
CA GLY A 28 10.78 12.31 7.73
C GLY A 28 11.48 13.37 8.56
N TRP A 29 12.80 13.45 8.47
CA TRP A 29 13.57 14.50 9.13
C TRP A 29 13.30 15.88 8.53
N GLN A 30 13.26 16.00 7.20
CA GLN A 30 13.03 17.27 6.53
C GLN A 30 11.68 17.88 6.91
N VAL A 31 10.60 17.09 6.97
CA VAL A 31 9.27 17.57 7.37
C VAL A 31 9.25 18.11 8.81
N ARG A 32 10.07 17.55 9.70
CA ARG A 32 10.14 18.00 11.10
C ARG A 32 11.04 19.21 11.32
N ILE A 33 12.18 19.25 10.64
CA ILE A 33 13.15 20.35 10.75
C ILE A 33 12.65 21.57 9.97
N MET A 34 11.98 21.36 8.83
CA MET A 34 11.53 22.41 7.92
C MET A 34 10.02 22.28 7.61
N PRO A 35 9.12 22.43 8.60
CA PRO A 35 7.69 22.17 8.44
C PRO A 35 7.00 23.09 7.43
N HIS A 36 7.56 24.27 7.17
CA HIS A 36 7.03 25.23 6.19
C HIS A 36 7.53 24.96 4.75
N PHE A 37 8.53 24.09 4.58
CA PHE A 37 9.07 23.76 3.26
C PHE A 37 8.37 22.51 2.71
N SER A 38 7.41 22.72 1.81
CA SER A 38 6.53 21.67 1.29
C SER A 38 7.20 20.72 0.29
N LEU A 39 8.36 21.09 -0.28
CA LEU A 39 9.06 20.31 -1.30
C LEU A 39 10.15 19.43 -0.68
N THR A 40 9.84 18.17 -0.40
CA THR A 40 10.83 17.26 0.19
C THR A 40 11.75 16.62 -0.84
N LEU A 41 12.95 16.20 -0.44
CA LEU A 41 13.87 15.47 -1.32
C LEU A 41 13.21 14.22 -1.91
N GLY A 42 12.42 13.49 -1.10
CA GLY A 42 11.67 12.33 -1.56
C GLY A 42 10.67 12.68 -2.67
N ILE A 43 9.96 13.81 -2.58
CA ILE A 43 9.05 14.28 -3.63
C ILE A 43 9.82 14.59 -4.92
N VAL A 44 10.94 15.32 -4.83
CA VAL A 44 11.75 15.70 -6.00
C VAL A 44 12.32 14.45 -6.70
N VAL A 45 12.95 13.56 -5.95
CA VAL A 45 13.54 12.33 -6.50
C VAL A 45 12.46 11.44 -7.13
N ARG A 46 11.29 11.30 -6.50
CA ARG A 46 10.17 10.54 -7.08
C ARG A 46 9.63 11.17 -8.35
N ALA A 47 9.53 12.50 -8.43
CA ALA A 47 9.08 13.18 -9.63
C ALA A 47 10.06 12.98 -10.80
N ILE A 48 11.36 13.15 -10.57
CA ILE A 48 12.41 12.91 -11.58
C ILE A 48 12.39 11.46 -12.04
N MET A 49 12.31 10.51 -11.09
CA MET A 49 12.27 9.09 -11.41
C MET A 49 10.99 8.71 -12.16
N LEU A 50 9.86 9.33 -11.88
CA LEU A 50 8.62 9.11 -12.63
C LEU A 50 8.78 9.53 -14.10
N LEU A 51 9.38 10.70 -14.35
CA LEU A 51 9.68 11.17 -15.71
C LEU A 51 10.67 10.24 -16.43
N ALA A 52 11.72 9.79 -15.72
CA ALA A 52 12.68 8.83 -16.26
C ALA A 52 12.01 7.49 -16.61
N ILE A 53 11.05 7.03 -15.80
CA ILE A 53 10.28 5.81 -16.05
C ILE A 53 9.34 5.99 -17.25
N LEU A 54 8.66 7.14 -17.39
CA LEU A 54 7.84 7.44 -18.57
C LEU A 54 8.69 7.43 -19.85
N TYR A 55 9.86 8.06 -19.82
CA TYR A 55 10.81 8.00 -20.93
C TYR A 55 11.31 6.59 -21.21
N PHE A 56 11.54 5.78 -20.17
CA PHE A 56 11.91 4.37 -20.33
C PHE A 56 10.80 3.54 -20.97
N ILE A 57 9.55 3.67 -20.50
CA ILE A 57 8.38 3.01 -21.10
C ILE A 57 8.31 3.37 -22.59
N ALA A 58 8.56 4.63 -22.93
CA ALA A 58 8.54 5.12 -24.29
C ALA A 58 9.50 4.38 -25.23
N MET A 59 10.70 4.09 -24.75
CA MET A 59 11.71 3.37 -25.50
C MET A 59 11.44 1.87 -25.51
N ALA A 60 11.11 1.28 -24.35
CA ALA A 60 10.86 -0.14 -24.22
C ALA A 60 9.65 -0.62 -25.06
N ALA A 61 8.62 0.21 -25.18
CA ALA A 61 7.45 -0.06 -26.02
C ALA A 61 7.75 0.06 -27.53
N LYS A 62 8.79 0.82 -27.95
CA LYS A 62 9.20 0.91 -29.36
C LYS A 62 9.99 -0.31 -29.83
N GLU A 63 10.77 -0.93 -28.94
CA GLU A 63 11.58 -2.11 -29.28
C GLU A 63 10.75 -3.38 -29.46
N ASN A 64 9.64 -3.50 -28.72
CA ASN A 64 8.77 -4.66 -28.76
C ASN A 64 7.48 -4.35 -29.54
N LYS A 65 7.04 -5.28 -30.39
CA LYS A 65 5.89 -5.06 -31.29
C LYS A 65 4.63 -5.83 -30.87
N ASN A 66 4.47 -6.24 -29.60
CA ASN A 66 3.23 -6.91 -29.19
C ASN A 66 2.04 -5.93 -29.21
N TRP A 67 0.82 -6.45 -29.23
CA TRP A 67 -0.39 -5.62 -29.27
C TRP A 67 -0.42 -4.59 -28.13
N LEU A 68 -0.07 -4.99 -26.90
CA LEU A 68 -0.02 -4.09 -25.74
C LEU A 68 1.00 -2.96 -25.93
N ASP A 69 2.18 -3.27 -26.49
CA ASP A 69 3.26 -2.32 -26.71
C ASP A 69 2.86 -1.22 -27.72
N ARG A 70 2.04 -1.58 -28.72
CA ARG A 70 1.51 -0.63 -29.72
C ARG A 70 0.42 0.29 -29.16
N HIS A 71 -0.37 -0.16 -28.20
CA HIS A 71 -1.55 0.57 -27.70
C HIS A 71 -1.34 1.28 -26.36
N ILE A 72 -0.22 1.04 -25.66
CA ILE A 72 0.06 1.67 -24.37
C ILE A 72 0.06 3.21 -24.44
N TRP A 73 0.45 3.77 -25.58
CA TRP A 73 0.46 5.22 -25.78
C TRP A 73 -0.92 5.83 -25.89
N TRP A 74 -1.88 5.12 -26.49
CA TRP A 74 -3.27 5.57 -26.53
C TRP A 74 -3.87 5.61 -25.12
N TYR A 75 -3.49 4.66 -24.26
CA TYR A 75 -3.86 4.71 -22.85
C TYR A 75 -3.28 5.94 -22.15
N PHE A 76 -1.98 6.23 -22.28
CA PHE A 76 -1.39 7.42 -21.66
C PHE A 76 -1.95 8.74 -22.22
N LEU A 77 -2.28 8.79 -23.52
CA LEU A 77 -2.93 9.95 -24.12
C LEU A 77 -4.35 10.15 -23.57
N CYS A 78 -5.13 9.07 -23.45
CA CYS A 78 -6.46 9.10 -22.84
C CYS A 78 -6.38 9.55 -21.38
N LEU A 79 -5.39 9.04 -20.62
CA LEU A 79 -5.13 9.44 -19.24
C LEU A 79 -4.79 10.94 -19.15
N ALA A 80 -3.91 11.45 -20.02
CA ALA A 80 -3.55 12.86 -20.09
C ALA A 80 -4.77 13.75 -20.39
N LEU A 81 -5.62 13.34 -21.34
CA LEU A 81 -6.85 14.05 -21.67
C LEU A 81 -7.80 14.13 -20.47
N ILE A 82 -7.99 13.01 -19.75
CA ILE A 82 -8.84 12.97 -18.56
C ILE A 82 -8.32 13.89 -17.45
N ILE A 83 -7.00 13.96 -17.25
CA ILE A 83 -6.39 14.88 -16.28
C ILE A 83 -6.69 16.33 -16.64
N VAL A 84 -6.51 16.70 -17.92
CA VAL A 84 -6.78 18.07 -18.39
C VAL A 84 -8.24 18.43 -18.20
N ILE A 85 -9.16 17.52 -18.55
CA ILE A 85 -10.60 17.73 -18.36
C ILE A 85 -10.94 17.84 -16.87
N ASN A 86 -10.42 16.95 -16.02
CA ASN A 86 -10.62 16.98 -14.58
C ASN A 86 -10.19 18.32 -13.97
N LEU A 87 -8.99 18.81 -14.33
CA LEU A 87 -8.49 20.10 -13.86
C LEU A 87 -9.35 21.27 -14.36
N ALA A 88 -9.75 21.25 -15.64
CA ALA A 88 -10.62 22.29 -16.20
C ALA A 88 -11.99 22.32 -15.51
N VAL A 89 -12.65 21.16 -15.38
CA VAL A 89 -13.95 21.03 -14.71
C VAL A 89 -13.86 21.56 -13.27
N ASN A 90 -12.82 21.20 -12.53
CA ASN A 90 -12.68 21.65 -11.14
C ASN A 90 -12.30 23.12 -11.03
N LYS A 91 -11.53 23.69 -11.96
CA LYS A 91 -11.26 25.13 -11.99
C LYS A 91 -12.53 25.97 -12.10
N PHE A 92 -13.55 25.50 -12.84
CA PHE A 92 -14.79 26.24 -13.05
C PHE A 92 -15.90 25.91 -12.03
N ASN A 93 -15.93 24.71 -11.45
CA ASN A 93 -17.05 24.25 -10.62
C ASN A 93 -16.72 24.13 -9.13
N LYS A 94 -15.44 24.03 -8.76
CA LYS A 94 -15.05 23.79 -7.37
C LYS A 94 -15.10 25.09 -6.55
N PRO A 95 -15.66 25.07 -5.32
CA PRO A 95 -15.72 26.28 -4.49
C PRO A 95 -14.33 26.86 -4.14
N VAL A 96 -13.34 25.99 -3.97
CA VAL A 96 -11.95 26.35 -3.70
C VAL A 96 -11.06 25.48 -4.58
N PHE A 97 -10.37 26.11 -5.54
CA PHE A 97 -9.44 25.44 -6.44
C PHE A 97 -8.00 25.89 -6.17
N ALA A 98 -7.21 25.02 -5.54
CA ALA A 98 -5.79 25.27 -5.27
C ALA A 98 -4.93 24.42 -6.21
N SER A 99 -4.45 25.03 -7.30
CA SER A 99 -3.76 24.35 -8.41
C SER A 99 -2.64 23.41 -7.95
N PHE A 100 -1.80 23.84 -7.02
CA PHE A 100 -0.70 23.01 -6.51
C PHE A 100 -1.20 21.74 -5.80
N THR A 101 -2.25 21.85 -4.97
CA THR A 101 -2.81 20.70 -4.25
C THR A 101 -3.49 19.70 -5.18
N GLU A 102 -4.17 20.20 -6.21
CA GLU A 102 -4.82 19.35 -7.23
C GLU A 102 -3.78 18.59 -8.06
N ILE A 103 -2.75 19.29 -8.54
CA ILE A 103 -1.66 18.67 -9.30
C ILE A 103 -0.89 17.65 -8.44
N ALA A 104 -0.60 17.99 -7.19
CA ALA A 104 0.07 17.06 -6.27
C ALA A 104 -0.78 15.81 -5.98
N ALA A 105 -2.10 15.97 -5.81
CA ALA A 105 -3.02 14.85 -5.63
C ALA A 105 -3.10 13.96 -6.88
N ILE A 106 -3.20 14.56 -8.07
CA ILE A 106 -3.18 13.83 -9.34
C ILE A 106 -1.86 13.07 -9.50
N PHE A 107 -0.72 13.71 -9.22
CA PHE A 107 0.59 13.05 -9.25
C PHE A 107 0.62 11.82 -8.35
N LYS A 108 0.14 11.95 -7.11
CA LYS A 108 0.05 10.84 -6.15
C LYS A 108 -0.82 9.70 -6.67
N SER A 109 -2.01 10.01 -7.21
CA SER A 109 -2.96 9.02 -7.71
C SER A 109 -2.51 8.31 -8.99
N LEU A 110 -1.69 8.96 -9.82
CA LEU A 110 -1.20 8.37 -11.08
C LEU A 110 0.14 7.67 -10.93
N HIS A 111 0.83 7.88 -9.80
CA HIS A 111 2.15 7.33 -9.55
C HIS A 111 2.14 5.81 -9.72
N TYR A 112 1.19 5.10 -9.09
CA TYR A 112 1.16 3.63 -9.14
C TYR A 112 1.00 3.09 -10.57
N ILE A 113 0.26 3.79 -11.46
CA ILE A 113 0.06 3.38 -12.85
C ILE A 113 1.39 3.37 -13.60
N VAL A 114 2.12 4.50 -13.53
CA VAL A 114 3.40 4.65 -14.22
C VAL A 114 4.42 3.67 -13.66
N ILE A 115 4.45 3.48 -12.33
CA ILE A 115 5.37 2.54 -11.70
C ILE A 115 5.04 1.09 -12.09
N LEU A 116 3.76 0.69 -12.09
CA LEU A 116 3.33 -0.65 -12.50
C LEU A 116 3.73 -0.96 -13.93
N VAL A 117 3.41 -0.07 -14.87
CA VAL A 117 3.76 -0.22 -16.29
C VAL A 117 5.28 -0.19 -16.47
N GLY A 118 5.97 0.71 -15.77
CA GLY A 118 7.43 0.84 -15.81
C GLY A 118 8.16 -0.42 -15.37
N PHE A 119 7.80 -0.97 -14.20
CA PHE A 119 8.38 -2.23 -13.73
C PHE A 119 7.97 -3.43 -14.58
N TYR A 120 6.75 -3.43 -15.16
CA TYR A 120 6.34 -4.49 -16.09
C TYR A 120 7.30 -4.58 -17.28
N TYR A 121 7.60 -3.45 -17.93
CA TYR A 121 8.58 -3.41 -19.02
C TYR A 121 10.00 -3.71 -18.53
N ALA A 122 10.40 -3.19 -17.37
CA ALA A 122 11.73 -3.44 -16.81
C ALA A 122 11.99 -4.94 -16.61
N PHE A 123 11.06 -5.65 -16.00
CA PHE A 123 11.21 -7.07 -15.70
C PHE A 123 11.06 -7.97 -16.92
N ARG A 124 10.30 -7.55 -17.93
CA ARG A 124 10.21 -8.27 -19.21
C ARG A 124 11.55 -8.32 -19.95
N ASN A 125 12.41 -7.32 -19.74
CA ASN A 125 13.75 -7.24 -20.34
C ASN A 125 14.83 -7.99 -19.56
N LEU A 126 14.49 -8.60 -18.43
CA LEU A 126 15.39 -9.45 -17.64
C LEU A 126 15.08 -10.93 -17.86
N SER A 127 16.07 -11.80 -17.65
CA SER A 127 15.80 -13.24 -17.69
C SER A 127 14.94 -13.66 -16.49
N LYS A 128 14.08 -14.67 -16.68
CA LYS A 128 13.25 -15.22 -15.58
C LYS A 128 14.11 -15.65 -14.38
N GLN A 129 15.26 -16.26 -14.65
CA GLN A 129 16.20 -16.68 -13.61
C GLN A 129 16.76 -15.49 -12.83
N GLN A 130 17.19 -14.43 -13.50
CA GLN A 130 17.66 -13.20 -12.84
C GLN A 130 16.57 -12.62 -11.95
N LEU A 131 15.35 -12.52 -12.46
CA LEU A 131 14.22 -11.95 -11.72
C LEU A 131 13.91 -12.74 -10.44
N VAL A 132 13.80 -14.07 -10.54
CA VAL A 132 13.49 -14.96 -9.40
C VAL A 132 14.60 -14.97 -8.35
N GLN A 133 15.86 -14.76 -8.74
CA GLN A 133 17.00 -14.74 -7.82
C GLN A 133 17.20 -13.38 -7.15
N LEU A 134 16.97 -12.28 -7.87
CA LEU A 134 17.25 -10.92 -7.38
C LEU A 134 16.09 -10.34 -6.58
N MET A 135 14.84 -10.51 -7.03
CA MET A 135 13.69 -9.83 -6.43
C MET A 135 13.45 -10.16 -4.96
N PRO A 136 13.51 -11.44 -4.52
CA PRO A 136 13.41 -11.74 -3.09
C PRO A 136 14.46 -11.02 -2.24
N LYS A 137 15.70 -10.88 -2.75
CA LYS A 137 16.78 -10.18 -2.05
C LYS A 137 16.50 -8.68 -1.96
N VAL A 138 16.04 -8.07 -3.04
CA VAL A 138 15.75 -6.63 -3.10
C VAL A 138 14.67 -6.26 -2.08
N PHE A 139 13.57 -7.01 -2.05
CA PHE A 139 12.49 -6.74 -1.10
C PHE A 139 12.91 -7.01 0.35
N TYR A 140 13.63 -8.11 0.59
CA TYR A 140 14.17 -8.41 1.92
C TYR A 140 15.05 -7.27 2.44
N TRP A 141 16.03 -6.83 1.65
CA TRP A 141 16.95 -5.78 2.09
C TRP A 141 16.30 -4.40 2.19
N ALA A 142 15.32 -4.09 1.33
CA ALA A 142 14.55 -2.86 1.46
C ALA A 142 13.81 -2.81 2.82
N GLU A 143 13.13 -3.90 3.20
CA GLU A 143 12.47 -3.96 4.50
C GLU A 143 13.47 -4.02 5.66
N MET A 144 14.64 -4.67 5.49
CA MET A 144 15.69 -4.66 6.52
C MET A 144 16.20 -3.26 6.82
N ILE A 145 16.37 -2.40 5.81
CA ILE A 145 16.75 -1.00 6.03
C ILE A 145 15.68 -0.29 6.88
N ILE A 146 14.39 -0.51 6.57
CA ILE A 146 13.27 0.04 7.34
C ILE A 146 13.34 -0.43 8.80
N ASN A 147 13.45 -1.74 9.01
CA ASN A 147 13.41 -2.35 10.34
C ASN A 147 14.59 -1.92 11.22
N VAL A 148 15.81 -1.90 10.65
CA VAL A 148 17.00 -1.44 11.38
C VAL A 148 16.86 0.01 11.80
N VAL A 149 16.38 0.89 10.90
CA VAL A 149 16.14 2.30 11.24
C VAL A 149 15.10 2.44 12.34
N MET A 150 13.99 1.69 12.26
CA MET A 150 12.94 1.73 13.27
C MET A 150 13.44 1.29 14.65
N ILE A 151 14.14 0.16 14.70
CA ILE A 151 14.70 -0.38 15.95
C ILE A 151 15.76 0.57 16.51
N ALA A 152 16.67 1.09 15.69
CA ALA A 152 17.69 2.04 16.12
C ALA A 152 17.07 3.33 16.70
N ALA A 153 16.04 3.87 16.04
CA ALA A 153 15.31 5.05 16.52
C ALA A 153 14.57 4.77 17.84
N ALA A 154 14.06 3.56 18.05
CA ALA A 154 13.42 3.17 19.30
C ALA A 154 14.41 3.00 20.45
N ILE A 155 15.55 2.35 20.21
CA ILE A 155 16.64 2.19 21.20
C ILE A 155 17.19 3.56 21.60
N THR A 156 17.35 4.47 20.66
CA THR A 156 17.84 5.85 20.93
C THR A 156 16.76 6.77 21.48
N HIS A 157 15.52 6.31 21.63
CA HIS A 157 14.36 7.12 22.02
C HIS A 157 14.12 8.36 21.13
N THR A 158 14.58 8.33 19.88
CA THR A 158 14.40 9.40 18.88
C THR A 158 13.28 9.11 17.88
N SER A 159 12.54 8.02 18.12
CA SER A 159 11.46 7.55 17.26
C SER A 159 10.28 8.51 17.22
N PHE A 160 9.75 8.70 16.02
CA PHE A 160 8.56 9.48 15.76
C PHE A 160 7.31 8.72 16.20
N PHE A 161 6.31 9.43 16.72
CA PHE A 161 5.02 8.83 17.10
C PHE A 161 4.17 8.50 15.88
N THR A 162 3.53 7.33 15.91
CA THR A 162 2.57 6.92 14.86
C THR A 162 1.31 7.77 14.87
N TYR A 163 0.80 8.09 16.06
CA TYR A 163 -0.40 8.89 16.24
C TYR A 163 -0.06 10.18 16.99
N PRO A 164 -0.62 11.34 16.57
CA PRO A 164 -0.33 12.62 17.23
C PRO A 164 -0.80 12.68 18.70
N GLN A 165 -1.94 12.05 19.03
CA GLN A 165 -2.52 12.09 20.37
C GLN A 165 -3.26 10.78 20.71
N GLY A 166 -3.15 10.34 21.97
CA GLY A 166 -4.01 9.33 22.60
C GLY A 166 -3.80 7.86 22.20
N LYS A 167 -3.05 7.56 21.15
CA LYS A 167 -2.72 6.18 20.73
C LYS A 167 -1.22 5.94 20.79
N MET A 168 -0.83 4.72 21.12
CA MET A 168 0.57 4.28 21.19
C MET A 168 1.09 3.91 19.79
N GLY A 169 2.41 3.88 19.64
CA GLY A 169 3.08 3.39 18.44
C GLY A 169 4.17 4.32 17.94
N GLN A 170 5.13 3.74 17.24
CA GLN A 170 6.36 4.38 16.82
C GLN A 170 6.68 4.05 15.36
N THR A 171 7.14 5.03 14.60
CA THR A 171 7.45 4.92 13.17
C THR A 171 8.94 5.07 12.87
N GLY A 172 9.83 5.03 13.87
CA GLY A 172 11.24 5.32 13.67
C GLY A 172 11.44 6.74 13.15
N TRP A 173 12.21 6.94 12.09
CA TRP A 173 12.37 8.25 11.44
C TRP A 173 11.49 8.43 10.19
N PHE A 174 10.41 7.66 10.06
CA PHE A 174 9.48 7.74 8.94
C PHE A 174 8.28 8.64 9.28
N ASN A 175 7.90 9.52 8.34
CA ASN A 175 6.88 10.54 8.59
C ASN A 175 5.45 10.00 8.73
N ALA A 176 5.07 9.04 7.87
CA ALA A 176 3.69 8.62 7.69
C ALA A 176 3.47 7.19 8.21
N GLY A 177 2.86 7.05 9.39
CA GLY A 177 2.66 5.75 10.04
C GLY A 177 1.76 4.78 9.28
N ASN A 178 0.70 5.28 8.62
CA ASN A 178 -0.18 4.42 7.80
C ASN A 178 0.53 3.92 6.53
N GLU A 179 1.30 4.79 5.87
CA GLU A 179 2.08 4.42 4.68
C GLU A 179 3.18 3.41 5.04
N LEU A 180 3.92 3.67 6.11
CA LEU A 180 4.93 2.75 6.65
C LEU A 180 4.31 1.40 7.02
N GLY A 181 3.18 1.40 7.73
CA GLY A 181 2.47 0.17 8.08
C GLY A 181 2.02 -0.62 6.85
N ALA A 182 1.62 0.06 5.77
CA ALA A 182 1.29 -0.60 4.51
C ALA A 182 2.52 -1.23 3.85
N ILE A 183 3.67 -0.54 3.84
CA ILE A 183 4.92 -1.07 3.30
C ILE A 183 5.34 -2.33 4.06
N LEU A 184 5.38 -2.28 5.38
CA LEU A 184 5.75 -3.41 6.23
C LEU A 184 4.82 -4.60 6.00
N ALA A 185 3.50 -4.38 5.97
CA ALA A 185 2.53 -5.46 5.75
C ALA A 185 2.64 -6.11 4.36
N ILE A 186 2.91 -5.32 3.31
CA ILE A 186 3.06 -5.82 1.94
C ILE A 186 4.38 -6.58 1.78
N LEU A 187 5.46 -6.10 2.39
CA LEU A 187 6.78 -6.71 2.26
C LEU A 187 7.01 -7.90 3.20
N PHE A 188 6.31 -7.96 4.34
CA PHE A 188 6.50 -9.02 5.34
C PHE A 188 6.44 -10.46 4.77
N PRO A 189 5.45 -10.85 3.93
CA PRO A 189 5.46 -12.16 3.29
C PRO A 189 6.71 -12.40 2.43
N LEU A 190 7.29 -11.36 1.84
CA LEU A 190 8.50 -11.48 1.01
C LEU A 190 9.77 -11.61 1.86
N VAL A 191 9.82 -10.97 3.03
CA VAL A 191 10.89 -11.21 4.00
C VAL A 191 10.88 -12.66 4.47
N VAL A 192 9.69 -13.18 4.81
CA VAL A 192 9.52 -14.60 5.18
C VAL A 192 9.88 -15.51 4.01
N LEU A 193 9.46 -15.19 2.78
CA LEU A 193 9.81 -15.96 1.58
C LEU A 193 11.33 -16.05 1.37
N TYR A 194 12.05 -14.95 1.55
CA TYR A 194 13.50 -14.95 1.40
C TYR A 194 14.17 -15.82 2.45
N ALA A 195 13.74 -15.72 3.72
CA ALA A 195 14.25 -16.56 4.80
C ALA A 195 14.01 -18.05 4.51
N LEU A 196 12.79 -18.41 4.09
CA LEU A 196 12.44 -19.78 3.69
C LEU A 196 13.28 -20.29 2.51
N LYS A 197 13.45 -19.49 1.45
CA LYS A 197 14.28 -19.89 0.30
C LYS A 197 15.73 -20.15 0.71
N ARG A 198 16.31 -19.34 1.60
CA ARG A 198 17.70 -19.50 2.06
C ARG A 198 17.86 -20.66 3.04
N SER A 199 16.94 -20.83 3.99
CA SER A 199 16.99 -21.97 4.93
C SER A 199 16.78 -23.30 4.21
N HIS A 200 15.78 -23.41 3.32
CA HIS A 200 15.48 -24.65 2.60
C HIS A 200 16.62 -25.07 1.65
N ALA A 201 17.23 -24.11 0.94
CA ALA A 201 18.23 -24.43 -0.09
C ALA A 201 19.64 -24.68 0.49
N VAL A 202 20.06 -23.91 1.49
CA VAL A 202 21.46 -23.90 1.97
C VAL A 202 21.59 -23.92 3.50
N GLY A 203 20.50 -24.11 4.26
CA GLY A 203 20.55 -24.17 5.73
C GLY A 203 20.92 -22.84 6.40
N GLN A 204 20.71 -21.72 5.72
CA GLN A 204 21.14 -20.40 6.20
C GLN A 204 20.06 -19.74 7.07
N TYR A 205 20.02 -20.14 8.35
CA TYR A 205 18.98 -19.73 9.29
C TYR A 205 19.10 -18.29 9.80
N TRP A 206 20.25 -17.62 9.65
CA TRP A 206 20.39 -16.23 10.13
C TRP A 206 19.41 -15.24 9.47
N THR A 207 18.92 -15.57 8.27
CA THR A 207 17.92 -14.75 7.55
C THR A 207 16.58 -14.62 8.32
N TRP A 208 16.31 -15.50 9.29
CA TRP A 208 15.16 -15.39 10.18
C TRP A 208 15.26 -14.23 11.17
N ILE A 209 16.45 -13.70 11.44
CA ILE A 209 16.62 -12.45 12.20
C ILE A 209 15.86 -11.32 11.51
N GLY A 210 15.84 -11.30 10.17
CA GLY A 210 15.06 -10.31 9.42
C GLY A 210 13.55 -10.45 9.63
N VAL A 211 13.04 -11.69 9.73
CA VAL A 211 11.62 -11.93 10.04
C VAL A 211 11.28 -11.43 11.44
N ILE A 212 12.17 -11.65 12.41
CA ILE A 212 11.99 -11.15 13.78
C ILE A 212 11.97 -9.62 13.79
N PHE A 213 12.92 -8.97 13.12
CA PHE A 213 12.99 -7.50 13.04
C PHE A 213 11.75 -6.91 12.35
N ALA A 214 11.25 -7.56 11.31
CA ALA A 214 10.01 -7.17 10.64
C ALA A 214 8.80 -7.30 11.58
N ALA A 215 8.66 -8.43 12.28
CA ALA A 215 7.59 -8.63 13.25
C ALA A 215 7.62 -7.59 14.39
N LEU A 216 8.80 -7.30 14.93
CA LEU A 216 8.99 -6.26 15.94
C LEU A 216 8.58 -4.88 15.41
N SER A 217 9.03 -4.51 14.20
CA SER A 217 8.70 -3.23 13.58
C SER A 217 7.19 -3.09 13.35
N ILE A 218 6.51 -4.14 12.87
CA ILE A 218 5.05 -4.17 12.70
C ILE A 218 4.32 -3.97 14.03
N ILE A 219 4.77 -4.64 15.09
CA ILE A 219 4.22 -4.48 16.45
C ILE A 219 4.42 -3.04 16.95
N MET A 220 5.60 -2.46 16.71
CA MET A 220 5.94 -1.09 17.11
C MET A 220 5.07 -0.04 16.44
N VAL A 221 4.71 -0.20 15.16
CA VAL A 221 3.82 0.76 14.47
C VAL A 221 2.45 0.85 15.16
N GLY A 222 1.93 -0.23 15.73
CA GLY A 222 0.67 -0.17 16.48
C GLY A 222 -0.59 0.01 15.62
N THR A 223 -0.50 -0.20 14.30
CA THR A 223 -1.66 -0.14 13.38
C THR A 223 -2.26 -1.54 13.18
N LYS A 224 -3.59 -1.64 13.29
CA LYS A 224 -4.30 -2.93 13.15
C LYS A 224 -4.17 -3.52 11.75
N SER A 225 -4.26 -2.68 10.71
CA SER A 225 -4.14 -3.10 9.32
C SER A 225 -2.77 -3.73 9.03
N CYS A 226 -1.69 -3.11 9.54
CA CYS A 226 -0.34 -3.63 9.43
C CYS A 226 -0.20 -5.00 10.12
N PHE A 227 -0.68 -5.09 11.35
CA PHE A 227 -0.67 -6.34 12.13
C PHE A 227 -1.44 -7.47 11.44
N TYR A 228 -2.63 -7.20 10.87
CA TYR A 228 -3.38 -8.20 10.11
C TYR A 228 -2.66 -8.66 8.85
N GLY A 229 -1.93 -7.77 8.17
CA GLY A 229 -1.06 -8.13 7.05
C GLY A 229 0.01 -9.15 7.46
N MET A 230 0.66 -8.95 8.61
CA MET A 230 1.62 -9.91 9.17
C MET A 230 1.00 -11.29 9.44
N ILE A 231 -0.18 -11.33 10.07
CA ILE A 231 -0.88 -12.59 10.36
C ILE A 231 -1.24 -13.32 9.06
N ILE A 232 -1.79 -12.63 8.07
CA ILE A 232 -2.08 -13.21 6.75
C ILE A 232 -0.79 -13.74 6.10
N GLY A 233 0.30 -12.97 6.15
CA GLY A 233 1.61 -13.38 5.64
C GLY A 233 2.12 -14.68 6.30
N LEU A 234 2.01 -14.81 7.62
CA LEU A 234 2.38 -16.03 8.35
C LEU A 234 1.50 -17.22 7.95
N ILE A 235 0.19 -17.03 7.80
CA ILE A 235 -0.73 -18.10 7.34
C ILE A 235 -0.29 -18.61 5.96
N PHE A 236 -0.02 -17.72 5.01
CA PHE A 236 0.45 -18.12 3.69
C PHE A 236 1.85 -18.75 3.72
N ALA A 237 2.72 -18.34 4.65
CA ALA A 237 4.02 -18.97 4.87
C ALA A 237 3.89 -20.41 5.39
N PHE A 238 2.93 -20.70 6.27
CA PHE A 238 2.61 -22.07 6.67
C PHE A 238 2.12 -22.90 5.47
N VAL A 239 1.14 -22.38 4.73
CA VAL A 239 0.59 -23.07 3.55
C VAL A 239 1.70 -23.36 2.54
N TYR A 240 2.59 -22.40 2.27
CA TYR A 240 3.72 -22.58 1.36
C TYR A 240 4.69 -23.68 1.82
N GLN A 241 5.00 -23.75 3.11
CA GLN A 241 5.88 -24.79 3.66
C GLN A 241 5.24 -26.18 3.57
N ILE A 242 3.93 -26.30 3.84
CA ILE A 242 3.16 -27.53 3.65
C ILE A 242 3.23 -27.98 2.18
N ILE A 243 2.99 -27.05 1.25
CA ILE A 243 3.05 -27.34 -0.18
C ILE A 243 4.44 -27.88 -0.57
N ILE A 244 5.52 -27.21 -0.16
CA ILE A 244 6.87 -27.65 -0.48
C ILE A 244 7.18 -29.02 0.13
N TYR A 245 6.81 -29.24 1.39
CA TYR A 245 7.11 -30.48 2.12
C TYR A 245 6.50 -31.71 1.44
N PHE A 246 5.23 -31.61 1.05
CA PHE A 246 4.49 -32.74 0.47
C PHE A 246 4.65 -32.87 -1.04
N PHE A 247 4.61 -31.76 -1.78
CA PHE A 247 4.50 -31.82 -3.24
C PHE A 247 5.84 -31.62 -3.95
N TRP A 248 6.86 -31.04 -3.28
CA TRP A 248 8.14 -30.70 -3.92
C TRP A 248 9.37 -31.35 -3.25
N PRO A 249 9.39 -32.67 -3.03
CA PRO A 249 10.47 -33.34 -2.30
C PRO A 249 11.86 -33.17 -2.94
N ASN A 250 11.94 -32.92 -4.25
CA ASN A 250 13.20 -32.78 -4.98
C ASN A 250 13.75 -31.33 -5.03
N HIS A 251 12.97 -30.34 -4.59
CA HIS A 251 13.37 -28.92 -4.65
C HIS A 251 14.28 -28.48 -3.49
N THR A 252 14.38 -29.27 -2.44
CA THR A 252 15.19 -28.98 -1.26
C THR A 252 16.10 -30.14 -0.98
N LYS A 253 17.39 -29.87 -0.73
CA LYS A 253 18.38 -30.92 -0.46
C LYS A 253 18.08 -31.72 0.81
N ASP A 254 17.31 -31.16 1.75
CA ASP A 254 17.06 -31.76 3.05
C ASP A 254 15.68 -31.39 3.62
N LYS A 255 14.81 -32.41 3.83
CA LYS A 255 13.49 -32.23 4.48
C LYS A 255 13.62 -31.71 5.92
N LYS A 256 14.75 -31.96 6.59
CA LYS A 256 15.07 -31.40 7.91
C LYS A 256 15.06 -29.88 7.89
N ASN A 257 15.58 -29.25 6.85
CA ASN A 257 15.64 -27.78 6.75
C ASN A 257 14.24 -27.16 6.65
N ILE A 258 13.31 -27.85 5.99
CA ILE A 258 11.89 -27.44 5.95
C ILE A 258 11.28 -27.55 7.35
N LEU A 259 11.50 -28.66 8.06
CA LEU A 259 10.97 -28.84 9.42
C LEU A 259 11.53 -27.81 10.42
N ILE A 260 12.83 -27.46 10.32
CA ILE A 260 13.43 -26.40 11.13
C ILE A 260 12.78 -25.04 10.81
N SER A 261 12.58 -24.74 9.52
CA SER A 261 11.93 -23.50 9.09
C SER A 261 10.48 -23.40 9.58
N LEU A 262 9.78 -24.53 9.61
CA LEU A 262 8.43 -24.63 10.15
C LEU A 262 8.43 -24.36 11.66
N ALA A 263 9.37 -24.95 12.40
CA ALA A 263 9.55 -24.71 13.83
C ALA A 263 9.86 -23.23 14.13
N LEU A 264 10.72 -22.58 13.32
CA LEU A 264 11.01 -21.14 13.43
C LEU A 264 9.76 -20.29 13.15
N THR A 265 8.95 -20.66 12.17
CA THR A 265 7.66 -20.00 11.89
C THR A 265 6.72 -20.10 13.09
N CYS A 266 6.58 -21.30 13.68
CA CYS A 266 5.79 -21.52 14.89
C CYS A 266 6.32 -20.70 16.07
N LEU A 267 7.64 -20.65 16.27
CA LEU A 267 8.27 -19.88 17.34
C LEU A 267 7.95 -18.37 17.21
N ILE A 268 7.99 -17.84 15.98
CA ILE A 268 7.62 -16.44 15.72
C ILE A 268 6.15 -16.19 16.03
N VAL A 269 5.25 -17.10 15.64
CA VAL A 269 3.82 -16.99 15.96
C VAL A 269 3.59 -16.99 17.47
N VAL A 270 4.26 -17.88 18.20
CA VAL A 270 4.21 -17.92 19.67
C VAL A 270 4.74 -16.61 20.25
N GLY A 271 5.87 -16.10 19.76
CA GLY A 271 6.43 -14.81 20.18
C GLY A 271 5.48 -13.63 19.95
N ILE A 272 4.78 -13.61 18.81
CA ILE A 272 3.75 -12.60 18.51
C ILE A 272 2.55 -12.75 19.46
N ALA A 273 2.08 -13.98 19.71
CA ALA A 273 0.94 -14.23 20.59
C ALA A 273 1.25 -13.81 22.04
N VAL A 274 2.45 -14.12 22.54
CA VAL A 274 2.92 -13.75 23.89
C VAL A 274 3.11 -12.24 24.02
N SER A 275 3.62 -11.57 22.99
CA SER A 275 3.82 -10.10 23.01
C SER A 275 2.56 -9.29 22.73
N TYR A 276 1.51 -9.89 22.17
CA TYR A 276 0.28 -9.18 21.79
C TYR A 276 -0.39 -8.39 22.94
N PRO A 277 -0.56 -8.92 24.17
CA PRO A 277 -1.25 -8.20 25.25
C PRO A 277 -0.58 -6.88 25.64
N VAL A 278 0.75 -6.81 25.53
CA VAL A 278 1.56 -5.62 25.83
C VAL A 278 1.87 -4.77 24.59
N SER A 279 1.39 -5.19 23.42
CA SER A 279 1.67 -4.51 22.15
C SER A 279 0.91 -3.18 22.00
N PRO A 280 1.49 -2.20 21.29
CA PRO A 280 0.78 -0.97 20.91
C PRO A 280 -0.53 -1.25 20.14
N VAL A 281 -0.56 -2.30 19.31
CA VAL A 281 -1.74 -2.70 18.52
C VAL A 281 -2.91 -3.07 19.44
N HIS A 282 -2.65 -3.85 20.50
CA HIS A 282 -3.68 -4.24 21.46
C HIS A 282 -4.20 -3.01 22.22
N THR A 283 -3.31 -2.19 22.78
CA THR A 283 -3.69 -0.97 23.51
C THR A 283 -4.52 -0.03 22.65
N ASN A 284 -4.11 0.22 21.41
CA ASN A 284 -4.87 1.04 20.46
C ASN A 284 -6.24 0.44 20.11
N SER A 285 -6.35 -0.88 20.09
CA SER A 285 -7.60 -1.59 19.85
C SER A 285 -8.57 -1.43 21.01
N VAL A 286 -8.07 -1.49 22.26
CA VAL A 286 -8.85 -1.25 23.48
C VAL A 286 -9.30 0.19 23.57
N ILE A 287 -8.41 1.15 23.33
CA ILE A 287 -8.73 2.59 23.32
C ILE A 287 -9.82 2.88 22.28
N GLN A 288 -9.66 2.38 21.05
CA GLN A 288 -10.68 2.55 20.01
C GLN A 288 -12.02 1.94 20.40
N ALA A 289 -12.02 0.75 21.01
CA ALA A 289 -13.25 0.09 21.46
C ALA A 289 -13.96 0.88 22.56
N LYS A 290 -13.21 1.47 23.50
CA LYS A 290 -13.74 2.36 24.54
C LYS A 290 -14.39 3.61 23.94
N ILE A 291 -13.71 4.29 23.02
CA ILE A 291 -14.23 5.47 22.32
C ILE A 291 -15.53 5.14 21.57
N VAL A 292 -15.57 4.03 20.82
CA VAL A 292 -16.77 3.61 20.08
C VAL A 292 -17.93 3.32 21.05
N ARG A 293 -17.66 2.64 22.18
CA ARG A 293 -18.66 2.35 23.20
C ARG A 293 -19.23 3.62 23.82
N GLU A 294 -18.38 4.57 24.21
CA GLU A 294 -18.80 5.85 24.79
C GLU A 294 -19.62 6.68 23.80
N ASN A 295 -19.15 6.81 22.55
CA ASN A 295 -19.89 7.52 21.50
C ASN A 295 -21.26 6.91 21.24
N ARG A 296 -21.38 5.58 21.28
CA ARG A 296 -22.68 4.88 21.14
C ARG A 296 -23.61 5.17 22.31
N LEU A 297 -23.11 5.12 23.55
CA LEU A 297 -23.90 5.47 24.73
C LEU A 297 -24.38 6.92 24.68
N ASN A 298 -23.51 7.84 24.26
CA ASN A 298 -23.85 9.25 24.09
C ASN A 298 -24.91 9.44 23.00
N LYS A 299 -24.80 8.74 21.86
CA LYS A 299 -25.82 8.75 20.81
C LYS A 299 -27.19 8.29 21.34
N LEU A 300 -27.24 7.21 22.11
CA LEU A 300 -28.49 6.70 22.70
C LEU A 300 -29.11 7.70 23.69
N LYS A 301 -28.28 8.29 24.57
CA LYS A 301 -28.72 9.35 25.49
C LYS A 301 -29.28 10.56 24.74
N LEU A 302 -28.64 10.95 23.64
CA LEU A 302 -29.09 12.06 22.79
C LEU A 302 -30.42 11.75 22.10
N LEU A 303 -30.59 10.54 21.55
CA LEU A 303 -31.85 10.11 20.93
C LEU A 303 -33.02 10.17 21.92
N HIS A 304 -32.79 9.77 23.18
CA HIS A 304 -33.80 9.90 24.24
C HIS A 304 -34.12 11.36 24.59
N LYS A 305 -33.10 12.24 24.61
CA LYS A 305 -33.26 13.68 24.95
C LYS A 305 -33.76 14.56 23.79
N LYS A 306 -33.63 14.11 22.54
CA LYS A 306 -33.92 14.91 21.32
C LYS A 306 -35.37 15.41 21.26
N LYS A 307 -36.30 14.81 22.00
CA LYS A 307 -37.70 15.26 22.10
C LYS A 307 -37.85 16.71 22.61
N ASN A 308 -36.87 17.22 23.39
CA ASN A 308 -36.99 18.50 24.10
C ASN A 308 -35.90 19.56 23.77
N ARG A 309 -35.00 19.35 22.80
CA ARG A 309 -33.94 20.31 22.44
C ARG A 309 -33.93 20.66 20.95
N LYS A 310 -34.03 21.95 20.62
CA LYS A 310 -34.00 22.48 19.24
C LYS A 310 -32.58 22.74 18.70
N HIS A 311 -31.60 22.99 19.57
CA HIS A 311 -30.21 23.21 19.17
C HIS A 311 -29.31 22.10 19.70
N LEU A 312 -28.64 21.42 18.76
CA LEU A 312 -27.61 20.42 19.01
C LEU A 312 -26.26 21.03 18.62
N ASP A 313 -25.24 20.76 19.41
CA ASP A 313 -23.88 21.17 19.05
C ASP A 313 -23.32 20.32 17.88
N HIS A 314 -22.12 20.69 17.40
CA HIS A 314 -21.50 20.00 16.27
C HIS A 314 -21.19 18.52 16.57
N TYR A 315 -20.79 18.21 17.80
CA TYR A 315 -20.43 16.86 18.22
C TYR A 315 -21.68 15.99 18.43
N GLU A 316 -22.73 16.52 19.05
CA GLU A 316 -24.03 15.86 19.18
C GLU A 316 -24.64 15.57 17.80
N LYS A 317 -24.54 16.51 16.85
CA LYS A 317 -24.96 16.30 15.46
C LYS A 317 -24.14 15.20 14.79
N PHE A 318 -22.82 15.22 14.95
CA PHE A 318 -21.94 14.16 14.46
C PHE A 318 -22.34 12.79 15.01
N LEU A 319 -22.59 12.66 16.32
CA LEU A 319 -22.99 11.39 16.94
C LEU A 319 -24.31 10.87 16.38
N LEU A 320 -25.30 11.74 16.17
CA LEU A 320 -26.59 11.37 15.63
C LEU A 320 -26.49 10.92 14.16
N ASP A 321 -25.76 11.68 13.35
CA ASP A 321 -25.59 11.43 11.91
C ASP A 321 -24.68 10.22 11.63
N ASN A 322 -23.75 9.89 12.53
CA ASN A 322 -22.79 8.81 12.34
C ASN A 322 -23.45 7.42 12.41
N GLN A 323 -23.65 6.83 11.23
CA GLN A 323 -24.30 5.52 11.04
C GLN A 323 -23.42 4.34 11.50
N GLU A 324 -22.09 4.51 11.53
CA GLU A 324 -21.15 3.49 12.02
C GLU A 324 -21.45 3.12 13.49
N LEU A 325 -21.89 4.08 14.31
CA LEU A 325 -22.18 3.85 15.74
C LEU A 325 -23.31 2.85 16.01
N SER A 326 -24.16 2.56 15.00
CA SER A 326 -25.16 1.49 15.08
C SER A 326 -24.56 0.10 14.92
N ASN A 327 -23.44 -0.03 14.19
CA ASN A 327 -22.76 -1.30 13.96
C ASN A 327 -21.35 -1.29 14.59
N PRO A 328 -21.16 -1.90 15.77
CA PRO A 328 -19.89 -1.84 16.50
C PRO A 328 -18.72 -2.49 15.76
N VAL A 329 -18.99 -3.49 14.90
CA VAL A 329 -17.95 -4.15 14.09
C VAL A 329 -17.47 -3.19 13.01
N LEU A 330 -18.39 -2.54 12.31
CA LEU A 330 -18.07 -1.56 11.26
C LEU A 330 -17.31 -0.34 11.82
N ALA A 331 -17.79 0.21 12.94
CA ALA A 331 -17.13 1.34 13.62
C ALA A 331 -15.70 1.01 14.08
N LYS A 332 -15.47 -0.24 14.51
CA LYS A 332 -14.15 -0.70 14.94
C LYS A 332 -13.19 -0.91 13.76
N LEU A 333 -13.70 -1.35 12.61
CA LEU A 333 -12.94 -1.62 11.39
C LEU A 333 -12.58 -0.34 10.62
N LEU A 334 -13.57 0.51 10.35
CA LEU A 334 -13.40 1.67 9.47
C LEU A 334 -12.97 2.95 10.21
N SER A 335 -13.10 2.98 11.54
CA SER A 335 -12.56 4.05 12.40
C SER A 335 -13.01 5.45 11.95
N GLY A 336 -14.27 5.61 11.52
CA GLY A 336 -14.83 6.89 11.09
C GLY A 336 -14.76 7.19 9.59
N ARG A 337 -14.11 6.32 8.79
CA ARG A 337 -14.02 6.48 7.32
C ARG A 337 -15.38 6.52 6.62
N THR A 338 -16.43 5.88 7.16
CA THR A 338 -17.77 6.00 6.56
C THR A 338 -18.34 7.41 6.63
N ASN A 339 -18.00 8.20 7.66
CA ASN A 339 -18.48 9.58 7.75
C ASN A 339 -17.84 10.45 6.66
N TYR A 340 -16.56 10.22 6.37
CA TYR A 340 -15.88 10.88 5.26
C TYR A 340 -16.44 10.42 3.91
N PHE A 341 -16.74 9.12 3.76
CA PHE A 341 -17.43 8.60 2.58
C PHE A 341 -18.81 9.25 2.38
N GLU A 342 -19.62 9.34 3.44
CA GLU A 342 -20.95 9.95 3.37
C GLU A 342 -20.89 11.44 3.04
N PHE A 343 -19.94 12.17 3.63
CA PHE A 343 -19.67 13.56 3.28
C PHE A 343 -19.38 13.69 1.77
N ASN A 344 -18.45 12.89 1.25
CA ASN A 344 -18.08 12.92 -0.15
C ASN A 344 -19.24 12.52 -1.07
N SER A 345 -20.02 11.51 -0.69
CA SER A 345 -21.21 11.04 -1.43
C SER A 345 -22.30 12.12 -1.52
N ARG A 346 -22.60 12.82 -0.41
CA ARG A 346 -23.55 13.94 -0.40
C ARG A 346 -23.11 15.08 -1.32
N HIS A 347 -21.82 15.40 -1.34
CA HIS A 347 -21.27 16.40 -2.24
C HIS A 347 -21.31 15.94 -3.71
N TYR A 348 -21.00 14.68 -3.97
CA TYR A 348 -21.08 14.07 -5.30
C TYR A 348 -22.50 14.11 -5.87
N ASN A 349 -23.49 13.77 -5.06
CA ASN A 349 -24.90 13.77 -5.50
C ASN A 349 -25.38 15.16 -5.91
N LYS A 350 -24.90 16.21 -5.22
CA LYS A 350 -25.20 17.62 -5.50
C LYS A 350 -24.33 18.24 -6.61
N ALA A 351 -23.27 17.55 -7.02
CA ALA A 351 -22.32 18.09 -7.99
C ALA A 351 -22.93 18.17 -9.40
N PRO A 352 -22.50 19.15 -10.23
CA PRO A 352 -22.85 19.20 -11.65
C PRO A 352 -22.47 17.92 -12.38
N LEU A 353 -23.15 17.63 -13.49
CA LEU A 353 -22.90 16.43 -14.30
C LEU A 353 -21.43 16.30 -14.71
N ALA A 354 -20.77 17.41 -15.05
CA ALA A 354 -19.35 17.42 -15.41
C ALA A 354 -18.46 16.87 -14.28
N GLN A 355 -18.68 17.26 -13.02
CA GLN A 355 -17.94 16.73 -11.87
C GLN A 355 -18.34 15.28 -11.53
N LYS A 356 -19.57 14.85 -11.85
CA LYS A 356 -19.94 13.44 -11.68
C LYS A 356 -19.18 12.52 -12.64
N LEU A 357 -18.99 12.97 -13.88
CA LEU A 357 -18.29 12.23 -14.93
C LEU A 357 -16.76 12.31 -14.81
N PHE A 358 -16.24 13.51 -14.55
CA PHE A 358 -14.80 13.79 -14.57
C PHE A 358 -14.21 14.09 -13.19
N GLY A 359 -15.00 14.07 -12.12
CA GLY A 359 -14.54 14.12 -10.73
C GLY A 359 -14.57 15.50 -10.09
N MET A 360 -14.60 15.52 -8.75
CA MET A 360 -14.63 16.73 -7.92
C MET A 360 -13.22 17.22 -7.50
N GLY A 361 -12.18 16.58 -8.02
CA GLY A 361 -10.79 16.86 -7.67
C GLY A 361 -10.46 16.44 -6.23
N TYR A 362 -9.31 16.88 -5.73
CA TYR A 362 -8.78 16.47 -4.43
C TYR A 362 -9.68 16.91 -3.26
N GLY A 363 -10.10 15.96 -2.42
CA GLY A 363 -10.88 16.27 -1.21
C GLY A 363 -12.29 16.81 -1.46
N SER A 364 -12.85 16.60 -2.66
CA SER A 364 -14.21 16.98 -3.05
C SER A 364 -14.51 18.48 -3.00
N ASN A 365 -15.78 18.88 -3.08
CA ASN A 365 -16.24 20.27 -3.08
C ASN A 365 -16.24 20.86 -1.66
N TYR A 366 -15.06 21.11 -1.09
CA TYR A 366 -14.89 21.71 0.24
C TYR A 366 -14.84 23.25 0.20
N ARG A 367 -15.08 23.88 1.35
CA ARG A 367 -14.93 25.35 1.55
C ARG A 367 -13.79 25.76 2.46
N LYS A 368 -13.46 24.94 3.48
CA LYS A 368 -12.40 25.24 4.46
C LYS A 368 -11.18 24.34 4.28
N HIS A 369 -11.37 23.04 4.48
CA HIS A 369 -10.30 22.04 4.38
C HIS A 369 -10.73 20.88 3.50
N PRO A 370 -9.83 20.33 2.67
CA PRO A 370 -10.10 19.12 1.89
C PRO A 370 -10.41 17.95 2.83
N ARG A 371 -11.34 17.09 2.41
CA ARG A 371 -11.73 15.90 3.18
C ARG A 371 -11.77 14.68 2.28
N THR A 372 -10.69 13.92 2.30
CA THR A 372 -10.62 12.59 1.66
C THR A 372 -11.35 11.55 2.50
N VAL A 373 -11.73 10.45 1.88
CA VAL A 373 -12.31 9.27 2.53
C VAL A 373 -11.25 8.47 3.30
N GLU A 374 -9.97 8.61 2.91
CA GLU A 374 -8.85 7.80 3.43
C GLU A 374 -8.95 6.32 3.02
N MET A 375 -9.54 6.08 1.84
CA MET A 375 -9.70 4.75 1.22
C MET A 375 -9.46 4.94 -0.28
N ASP A 376 -8.43 4.29 -0.82
CA ASP A 376 -7.87 4.69 -2.11
C ASP A 376 -8.90 4.61 -3.24
N TRP A 377 -9.71 3.57 -3.27
CA TRP A 377 -10.70 3.33 -4.32
C TRP A 377 -11.78 4.41 -4.33
N PHE A 378 -12.29 4.78 -3.14
CA PHE A 378 -13.30 5.82 -3.01
C PHE A 378 -12.70 7.21 -3.27
N ASP A 379 -11.48 7.45 -2.81
CA ASP A 379 -10.77 8.70 -3.10
C ASP A 379 -10.52 8.87 -4.59
N LEU A 380 -10.07 7.83 -5.30
CA LEU A 380 -9.92 7.84 -6.75
C LEU A 380 -11.27 8.08 -7.45
N PHE A 381 -12.35 7.44 -6.99
CA PHE A 381 -13.68 7.62 -7.56
C PHE A 381 -14.17 9.06 -7.43
N PHE A 382 -14.11 9.65 -6.23
CA PHE A 382 -14.57 11.02 -6.02
C PHE A 382 -13.66 12.06 -6.70
N GLN A 383 -12.36 11.78 -6.78
CA GLN A 383 -11.39 12.67 -7.41
C GLN A 383 -11.54 12.71 -8.94
N PHE A 384 -11.77 11.57 -9.60
CA PHE A 384 -11.78 11.45 -11.07
C PHE A 384 -13.17 11.22 -11.69
N GLY A 385 -14.22 11.00 -10.89
CA GLY A 385 -15.57 10.75 -11.38
C GLY A 385 -15.69 9.42 -12.12
N ILE A 386 -16.85 9.12 -12.69
CA ILE A 386 -17.12 7.79 -13.29
C ILE A 386 -16.14 7.47 -14.41
N ILE A 387 -15.97 8.36 -15.39
CA ILE A 387 -15.14 8.11 -16.59
C ILE A 387 -13.67 8.09 -16.19
N GLY A 388 -13.23 9.09 -15.41
CA GLY A 388 -11.83 9.17 -15.01
C GLY A 388 -11.43 8.02 -14.09
N PHE A 389 -12.31 7.59 -13.19
CA PHE A 389 -12.07 6.43 -12.33
C PHE A 389 -11.85 5.15 -13.14
N VAL A 390 -12.70 4.87 -14.14
CA VAL A 390 -12.55 3.69 -15.00
C VAL A 390 -11.18 3.67 -15.69
N VAL A 391 -10.74 4.81 -16.23
CA VAL A 391 -9.42 4.88 -16.89
C VAL A 391 -8.28 4.75 -15.90
N VAL A 392 -8.34 5.45 -14.77
CA VAL A 392 -7.30 5.42 -13.74
C VAL A 392 -7.16 4.01 -13.15
N ILE A 393 -8.25 3.31 -12.85
CA ILE A 393 -8.22 1.99 -12.19
C ILE A 393 -7.97 0.83 -13.18
N ALA A 394 -8.15 1.04 -14.49
CA ALA A 394 -8.07 -0.02 -15.49
C ALA A 394 -6.78 -0.86 -15.45
N PRO A 395 -5.56 -0.30 -15.33
CA PRO A 395 -4.34 -1.11 -15.25
C PRO A 395 -4.30 -2.01 -14.02
N LEU A 396 -4.83 -1.54 -12.89
CA LEU A 396 -4.91 -2.32 -11.66
C LEU A 396 -5.91 -3.46 -11.81
N LEU A 397 -7.12 -3.18 -12.30
CA LEU A 397 -8.15 -4.19 -12.52
C LEU A 397 -7.68 -5.26 -13.51
N MET A 398 -7.06 -4.86 -14.62
CA MET A 398 -6.50 -5.79 -15.60
C MET A 398 -5.46 -6.70 -14.96
N THR A 399 -4.55 -6.12 -14.15
CA THR A 399 -3.53 -6.89 -13.42
C THR A 399 -4.18 -7.86 -12.43
N MET A 400 -5.16 -7.41 -11.65
CA MET A 400 -5.89 -8.26 -10.70
C MET A 400 -6.58 -9.42 -11.39
N VAL A 401 -7.29 -9.19 -12.49
CA VAL A 401 -7.97 -10.23 -13.26
C VAL A 401 -6.99 -11.25 -13.83
N ILE A 402 -5.88 -10.80 -14.43
CA ILE A 402 -4.85 -11.70 -14.97
C ILE A 402 -4.23 -12.55 -13.86
N LEU A 403 -3.86 -11.94 -12.74
CA LEU A 403 -3.23 -12.64 -11.62
C LEU A 403 -4.21 -13.63 -10.96
N LEU A 404 -5.47 -13.25 -10.77
CA LEU A 404 -6.50 -14.13 -10.23
C LEU A 404 -6.77 -15.32 -11.16
N TYR A 405 -6.94 -15.07 -12.45
CA TYR A 405 -7.09 -16.12 -13.45
C TYR A 405 -5.92 -17.10 -13.41
N LYS A 406 -4.67 -16.59 -13.40
CA LYS A 406 -3.48 -17.45 -13.33
C LYS A 406 -3.42 -18.25 -12.04
N PHE A 407 -3.72 -17.62 -10.91
CA PHE A 407 -3.73 -18.27 -9.60
C PHE A 407 -4.72 -19.43 -9.57
N LEU A 408 -5.96 -19.23 -10.02
CA LEU A 408 -7.01 -20.25 -10.02
C LEU A 408 -6.75 -21.34 -11.06
N ARG A 409 -6.38 -20.97 -12.29
CA ARG A 409 -6.21 -21.93 -13.39
C ARG A 409 -4.96 -22.79 -13.25
N TYR A 410 -3.87 -22.22 -12.73
CA TYR A 410 -2.56 -22.87 -12.67
C TYR A 410 -2.07 -23.11 -11.24
N TRP A 411 -2.97 -23.18 -10.26
CA TRP A 411 -2.65 -23.40 -8.84
C TRP A 411 -1.73 -24.60 -8.60
N ASN A 412 -1.93 -25.71 -9.33
CA ASN A 412 -1.16 -26.94 -9.17
C ASN A 412 0.24 -26.89 -9.82
N THR A 413 0.63 -25.76 -10.43
CA THR A 413 1.93 -25.64 -11.10
C THR A 413 3.02 -25.10 -10.17
N ASN A 414 4.26 -25.54 -10.39
CA ASN A 414 5.38 -25.05 -9.58
C ASN A 414 5.58 -23.53 -9.68
N MET A 415 5.20 -22.96 -10.83
CA MET A 415 5.26 -21.53 -11.10
C MET A 415 4.36 -20.71 -10.18
N ILE A 416 3.13 -21.14 -9.90
CA ILE A 416 2.22 -20.40 -9.00
C ILE A 416 2.60 -20.63 -7.55
N GLN A 417 2.83 -21.88 -7.17
CA GLN A 417 3.16 -22.26 -5.80
C GLN A 417 4.49 -21.65 -5.31
N SER A 418 5.54 -21.53 -6.16
CA SER A 418 6.80 -20.81 -5.80
C SER A 418 6.61 -19.32 -5.53
N ASN A 419 5.51 -18.74 -6.01
CA ASN A 419 5.20 -17.32 -5.90
C ASN A 419 4.01 -17.06 -4.95
N LEU A 420 3.62 -18.04 -4.12
CA LEU A 420 2.47 -17.91 -3.22
C LEU A 420 2.55 -16.67 -2.31
N LEU A 421 3.72 -16.40 -1.72
CA LEU A 421 3.89 -15.26 -0.81
C LEU A 421 3.90 -13.92 -1.57
N TYR A 422 4.23 -13.92 -2.87
CA TYR A 422 4.03 -12.74 -3.73
C TYR A 422 2.53 -12.49 -3.99
N PHE A 423 1.74 -13.54 -4.23
CA PHE A 423 0.28 -13.40 -4.33
C PHE A 423 -0.32 -12.89 -3.03
N ALA A 424 0.14 -13.39 -1.88
CA ALA A 424 -0.27 -12.91 -0.57
C ALA A 424 0.06 -11.41 -0.39
N ALA A 425 1.27 -10.97 -0.76
CA ALA A 425 1.68 -9.57 -0.70
C ALA A 425 0.77 -8.66 -1.55
N VAL A 426 0.44 -9.06 -2.79
CA VAL A 426 -0.49 -8.31 -3.65
C VAL A 426 -1.90 -8.29 -3.06
N ALA A 427 -2.39 -9.41 -2.54
CA ALA A 427 -3.70 -9.49 -1.91
C ALA A 427 -3.80 -8.59 -0.66
N ILE A 428 -2.76 -8.56 0.18
CA ILE A 428 -2.65 -7.65 1.33
C ILE A 428 -2.68 -6.20 0.86
N GLY A 429 -1.91 -5.84 -0.17
CA GLY A 429 -1.90 -4.48 -0.73
C GLY A 429 -3.27 -4.04 -1.26
N ILE A 430 -3.98 -4.91 -1.98
CA ILE A 430 -5.34 -4.64 -2.46
C ILE A 430 -6.30 -4.45 -1.28
N PHE A 431 -6.27 -5.36 -0.30
CA PHE A 431 -7.13 -5.29 0.89
C PHE A 431 -6.88 -4.01 1.69
N MET A 432 -5.61 -3.62 1.85
CA MET A 432 -5.24 -2.38 2.51
C MET A 432 -5.69 -1.15 1.73
N SER A 433 -5.52 -1.12 0.40
CA SER A 433 -5.99 -0.01 -0.44
C SER A 433 -7.51 0.20 -0.34
N LEU A 434 -8.27 -0.89 -0.17
CA LEU A 434 -9.71 -0.86 0.00
C LEU A 434 -10.12 -0.38 1.39
N LEU A 435 -9.53 -0.91 2.47
CA LEU A 435 -10.03 -0.65 3.83
C LEU A 435 -9.28 0.45 4.59
N ALA A 436 -7.96 0.46 4.50
CA ALA A 436 -7.11 1.38 5.25
C ALA A 436 -6.68 2.60 4.43
N GLY A 437 -6.65 2.47 3.10
CA GLY A 437 -6.10 3.44 2.16
C GLY A 437 -4.58 3.49 2.19
N HIS A 438 -4.03 4.52 1.55
CA HIS A 438 -2.59 4.84 1.55
C HIS A 438 -1.70 3.78 0.87
N VAL A 439 -2.22 3.08 -0.14
CA VAL A 439 -1.43 2.16 -0.97
C VAL A 439 -1.25 2.74 -2.37
N LEU A 440 -2.36 3.00 -3.08
CA LEU A 440 -2.35 3.50 -4.47
C LEU A 440 -2.04 4.99 -4.53
N ASN A 441 -2.62 5.78 -3.61
CA ASN A 441 -2.44 7.23 -3.53
C ASN A 441 -1.18 7.65 -2.74
N ALA A 442 -0.37 6.68 -2.30
CA ALA A 442 0.88 6.92 -1.58
C ALA A 442 2.07 6.46 -2.43
N PRO A 443 2.87 7.38 -3.00
CA PRO A 443 4.01 7.02 -3.83
C PRO A 443 5.01 6.07 -3.17
N ALA A 444 5.28 6.25 -1.87
CA ALA A 444 6.18 5.38 -1.11
C ALA A 444 5.72 3.91 -1.10
N VAL A 445 4.42 3.68 -0.92
CA VAL A 445 3.82 2.34 -0.83
C VAL A 445 3.59 1.73 -2.20
N SER A 446 3.06 2.52 -3.14
CA SER A 446 2.73 2.05 -4.49
C SER A 446 3.96 1.58 -5.28
N ILE A 447 5.18 2.03 -4.96
CA ILE A 447 6.40 1.49 -5.57
C ILE A 447 6.58 0.01 -5.25
N TYR A 448 6.44 -0.38 -3.98
CA TYR A 448 6.52 -1.78 -3.58
C TYR A 448 5.35 -2.59 -4.14
N PHE A 449 4.12 -2.12 -3.93
CA PHE A 449 2.92 -2.82 -4.43
C PHE A 449 2.96 -3.06 -5.95
N SER A 450 3.31 -2.04 -6.72
CA SER A 450 3.32 -2.10 -8.18
C SER A 450 4.48 -2.94 -8.71
N SER A 451 5.66 -2.88 -8.09
CA SER A 451 6.80 -3.72 -8.49
C SER A 451 6.55 -5.20 -8.18
N ILE A 452 5.94 -5.54 -7.04
CA ILE A 452 5.53 -6.92 -6.70
C ILE A 452 4.49 -7.44 -7.70
N SER A 453 3.51 -6.61 -8.06
CA SER A 453 2.48 -6.95 -9.07
C SER A 453 3.10 -7.17 -10.45
N ALA A 454 4.01 -6.29 -10.88
CA ALA A 454 4.75 -6.41 -12.13
C ALA A 454 5.67 -7.65 -12.16
N TYR A 455 6.29 -7.98 -11.03
CA TYR A 455 7.07 -9.21 -10.86
C TYR A 455 6.19 -10.43 -11.12
N LEU A 456 5.02 -10.51 -10.49
CA LEU A 456 4.11 -11.64 -10.69
C LEU A 456 3.67 -11.78 -12.15
N LEU A 457 3.33 -10.68 -12.82
CA LEU A 457 2.93 -10.71 -14.24
C LEU A 457 3.99 -11.36 -15.13
N ASN A 458 5.27 -11.07 -14.87
CA ASN A 458 6.41 -11.57 -15.65
C ASN A 458 6.89 -12.96 -15.21
N ALA A 459 7.01 -13.19 -13.90
CA ALA A 459 7.49 -14.45 -13.33
C ALA A 459 6.52 -15.62 -13.59
N THR A 460 5.22 -15.32 -13.66
CA THR A 460 4.16 -16.30 -13.95
C THR A 460 3.72 -16.30 -15.42
N SER A 461 4.54 -15.76 -16.33
CA SER A 461 4.26 -15.83 -17.76
C SER A 461 4.44 -17.26 -18.25
N LEU A 462 3.40 -17.82 -18.88
CA LEU A 462 3.53 -19.04 -19.67
C LEU A 462 4.36 -18.63 -20.90
N LYS A 463 5.58 -19.15 -20.99
CA LYS A 463 6.39 -19.06 -22.22
C LYS A 463 6.26 -20.37 -22.94
#